data_AF-A0A3S0U620-F1
#
_entry.id   AF-A0A3S0U620-F1
#
_cell.length_a   1.000
_cell.length_b   1.000
_cell.length_c   1.000
_cell.angle_alpha   90.00
_cell.angle_beta   90.00
_cell.angle_gamma   90.00
#
_symmetry.space_group_name_H-M   'P 1'
#
loop_
_entity.id
_entity.type
_entity.pdbx_description
1 polymer ?
#
loop_
_entity_poly.entity_id
_entity_poly.type
_entity_poly.pdbx_seq_one_letter_code
_entity_poly.pdbx_strand_id
1 'polypeptide(L)' 'MVVLFGIKTNFYKGEIDLNRVVITGMGAVTPLANSLKETWEAAVKGESGVAFNKI' A
#
# COMPACT_ATOMS: atom_id res chain seq x y z
N MET A 1 -57.93 -14.11 0.72
CA MET A 1 -57.16 -12.85 0.72
C MET A 1 -55.82 -13.13 1.38
N VAL A 2 -54.80 -13.46 0.60
CA VAL A 2 -53.46 -13.75 1.11
C VAL A 2 -52.72 -12.42 1.17
N VAL A 3 -52.28 -12.02 2.36
CA VAL A 3 -51.44 -10.83 2.52
C VAL A 3 -50.03 -11.23 2.09
N LEU A 4 -49.61 -10.86 0.88
CA LEU A 4 -48.20 -10.92 0.49
C LEU A 4 -47.46 -9.86 1.30
N PHE A 5 -46.83 -10.27 2.41
CA PHE A 5 -45.81 -9.46 3.06
C PHE A 5 -44.66 -9.28 2.07
N GLY A 6 -44.46 -8.02 1.65
CA GLY A 6 -43.39 -7.62 0.74
C GLY A 6 -42.05 -8.12 1.24
N ILE A 7 -41.44 -8.97 0.42
CA ILE A 7 -40.10 -9.51 0.58
C ILE A 7 -39.16 -8.30 0.68
N LYS A 8 -38.54 -8.04 1.83
CA LYS A 8 -37.39 -7.12 1.90
C LYS A 8 -36.23 -7.81 1.20
N THR A 9 -36.18 -7.70 -0.13
CA THR A 9 -35.04 -8.15 -0.91
C THR A 9 -33.90 -7.15 -0.72
N ASN A 10 -33.20 -7.25 0.41
CA ASN A 10 -31.90 -6.60 0.64
C ASN A 10 -30.82 -7.27 -0.23
N PHE A 11 -30.97 -7.19 -1.56
CA PHE A 11 -30.21 -8.01 -2.49
C PHE A 11 -28.96 -7.37 -3.09
N TYR A 12 -28.67 -6.09 -2.86
CA TYR A 12 -27.39 -5.50 -3.33
C TYR A 12 -26.90 -4.38 -2.42
N LYS A 13 -26.05 -4.73 -1.45
CA LYS A 13 -24.94 -3.86 -1.07
C LYS A 13 -23.80 -4.76 -0.59
N GLY A 14 -22.97 -5.21 -1.54
CA GLY A 14 -21.64 -5.71 -1.22
C GLY A 14 -20.81 -4.52 -0.72
N GLU A 15 -21.08 -4.09 0.51
CA GLU A 15 -20.36 -3.02 1.18
C GLU A 15 -19.03 -3.62 1.63
N ILE A 16 -17.96 -3.33 0.87
CA ILE A 16 -16.62 -3.76 1.26
C ILE A 16 -16.19 -2.83 2.39
N ASP A 17 -16.37 -3.30 3.63
CA ASP A 17 -15.82 -2.64 4.80
C ASP A 17 -14.31 -2.92 4.86
N LEU A 18 -13.53 -2.02 4.26
CA LEU A 18 -12.07 -2.12 4.24
C LEU A 18 -11.51 -1.50 5.51
N ASN A 19 -10.99 -2.35 6.39
CA ASN A 19 -10.22 -1.92 7.55
C ASN A 19 -9.01 -1.08 7.12
N ARG A 20 -8.83 0.08 7.76
CA ARG A 20 -7.64 0.91 7.55
C ARG A 20 -6.43 0.22 8.17
N VAL A 21 -5.46 -0.13 7.34
CA VAL A 21 -4.16 -0.65 7.77
C VAL A 21 -3.12 0.45 7.56
N VAL A 22 -2.31 0.71 8.59
CA VAL A 22 -1.26 1.74 8.58
C VAL A 22 0.12 1.12 8.69
N ILE A 23 1.13 1.82 8.18
CA ILE A 23 2.54 1.45 8.34
C ILE A 23 3.02 2.01 9.68
N THR A 24 3.50 1.14 10.57
CA THR A 24 3.97 1.51 11.91
C THR A 24 5.49 1.60 12.04
N GLY A 25 6.22 1.13 11.03
CA GLY A 25 7.68 1.19 10.98
C GLY A 25 8.21 0.81 9.61
N MET A 26 9.37 1.34 9.26
CA MET A 26 10.06 1.05 8.01
C MET A 26 11.57 0.97 8.24
N GLY A 27 12.23 0.08 7.52
CA GLY A 27 13.68 -0.01 7.42
C GLY A 27 14.05 -0.31 5.97
N ALA A 28 15.21 0.17 5.52
CA ALA A 28 15.64 -0.01 4.14
C ALA A 28 17.15 -0.29 4.11
N VAL A 29 17.51 -1.36 3.41
CA VAL A 29 18.86 -1.68 2.97
C VAL A 29 18.76 -1.86 1.46
N THR A 30 19.40 -0.96 0.72
CA THR A 30 19.24 -0.83 -0.73
C THR A 30 20.59 -0.52 -1.38
N PRO A 31 20.71 -0.67 -2.71
CA PRO A 31 21.90 -0.21 -3.43
C PRO A 31 22.16 1.31 -3.32
N LEU A 32 21.17 2.10 -2.87
CA LEU A 32 21.33 3.52 -2.60
C LEU A 32 21.95 3.78 -1.22
N ALA A 33 21.51 3.06 -0.18
CA ALA A 33 22.04 3.21 1.18
C ALA A 33 21.56 2.09 2.12
N ASN A 34 22.16 2.03 3.31
CA ASN A 34 21.88 1.03 4.36
C ASN A 34 20.89 1.51 5.43
N SER A 35 20.36 2.74 5.31
CA SER A 35 19.33 3.26 6.19
C SER A 35 18.17 3.86 5.40
N LEU A 36 16.99 3.89 6.01
CA LEU A 36 15.79 4.48 5.40
C LEU A 36 15.99 5.96 5.05
N LYS A 37 16.59 6.71 5.98
CA LYS A 37 16.83 8.15 5.83
C LYS A 37 17.73 8.43 4.63
N GLU A 38 18.87 7.77 4.56
CA GLU A 38 19.82 7.95 3.46
C GLU A 38 19.25 7.46 2.13
N THR A 39 18.52 6.34 2.14
CA THR A 39 17.86 5.80 0.94
C THR A 39 16.87 6.82 0.37
N TRP A 40 16.06 7.44 1.23
CA TRP A 40 15.08 8.46 0.82
C TRP A 40 15.77 9.73 0.28
N GLU A 41 16.80 10.21 0.98
CA GLU A 41 17.55 11.39 0.55
C GLU A 41 18.22 11.19 -0.81
N ALA A 42 18.85 10.02 -1.03
CA ALA A 42 19.46 9.66 -2.32
C ALA A 42 18.41 9.58 -3.44
N ALA A 43 17.27 8.95 -3.16
CA ALA A 43 16.17 8.83 -4.12
C ALA A 43 15.60 10.20 -4.52
N VAL A 44 15.37 11.10 -3.56
CA VAL A 44 14.88 12.46 -3.81
C VAL A 44 15.89 13.29 -4.62
N LYS A 45 17.19 13.07 -4.42
CA LYS A 45 18.26 13.70 -5.21
C LYS A 45 18.41 13.10 -6.62
N GLY A 46 17.71 12.01 -6.93
CA GLY A 46 17.83 11.31 -8.22
C GLY A 46 19.13 10.53 -8.37
N GLU A 47 19.75 10.12 -7.25
CA GLU A 47 20.95 9.28 -7.28
C GLU A 47 20.60 7.85 -7.72
N SER A 48 21.55 7.16 -8.35
CA SER A 48 21.40 5.77 -8.79
C SER A 48 22.34 4.87 -8.01
N GLY A 49 21.80 3.79 -7.45
CA GLY A 49 22.57 2.75 -6.76
C GLY A 49 23.16 1.71 -7.71
N VAL A 50 23.06 1.90 -9.03
CA VAL A 50 23.65 1.00 -10.02
C VAL A 50 25.15 1.24 -10.07
N ALA A 51 25.93 0.25 -9.65
CA ALA A 51 27.37 0.25 -9.89
C ALA A 51 27.61 -0.05 -11.39
N PHE A 52 28.17 0.90 -12.13
CA PHE A 52 28.82 0.57 -13.39
C PHE A 52 30.19 -0.02 -13.03
N ASN A 53 30.42 -1.26 -13.44
CA ASN A 53 31.68 -1.96 -13.19
C ASN A 53 32.83 -1.09 -13.73
N LYS A 54 33.63 -0.47 -12.85
CA LYS A 54 34.90 0.17 -13.23
C LYS A 54 35.91 -0.95 -13.43
N ILE A 55 36.05 -1.40 -14.67
CA ILE A 55 37.21 -2.16 -15.15
C ILE A 55 38.36 -1.16 -15.35
#